data_AF-A0A7C0WUJ1-F1
#
_entry.id   AF-A0A7C0WUJ1-F1
#
_cell.length_a   1.000
_cell.length_b   1.000
_cell.length_c   1.000
_cell.angle_alpha   90.00
_cell.angle_beta   90.00
_cell.angle_gamma   90.00
#
_symmetry.space_group_name_H-M   'P 1'
#
loop_
_entity.id
_entity.type
_entity.pdbx_description
1 polymer ?
#
loop_
_entity_poly.entity_id
_entity_poly.type
_entity_poly.pdbx_seq_one_letter_code
_entity_poly.pdbx_strand_id
1 'polypeptide(L)'
;VGMAIFWGVTAAMLGISGFESSSNFVEEQKPGVFPKTLRNMWIVVSIFNPLMAFLALAIVPIPEVGLHASNLLSHMGGITGGPWLSRLVAVDAVLVLSGAVLTSYIGVTGLIERMTLDRILPGYLLKKNKRGSSYRIIITFFLLSCSILLITRGKVQVLAGVYAISFLSVMILFGVGNILLKIRRRKLPRPERAGWLSVLVGVAAVLTALVGNIFKEPNPNEPANIVVFAEYFIPAVFVVVVMLNRIALLEMLLQFIEYLFVPILKLVTNVNQKIYTTIDKIQAQEFVFFTRGDNLPNLNQVLLYIKHNEHTKKIKIVTVQPDGEPPLDDKLDKDIEFLDREYPEIDIELVKLKGEFGPKMIQDLSKKWNIPVNFMFIGSPGDHFPYRIEALGGVRLII
;
A
#
# COMPACT_ATOMS: atom_id res chain seq x y z
N VAL A 1 -52.53 18.90 10.11
CA VAL A 1 -52.87 17.49 9.76
C VAL A 1 -51.94 16.93 8.68
N GLY A 2 -51.83 17.54 7.49
CA GLY A 2 -50.98 17.01 6.40
C GLY A 2 -49.52 16.72 6.78
N MET A 3 -48.86 17.66 7.48
CA MET A 3 -47.49 17.43 8.00
C MET A 3 -47.41 16.29 9.02
N ALA A 4 -48.42 16.13 9.88
CA ALA A 4 -48.44 15.03 10.85
C ALA A 4 -48.60 13.67 10.16
N ILE A 5 -49.43 13.59 9.11
CA ILE A 5 -49.57 12.39 8.28
C ILE A 5 -48.24 12.09 7.56
N PHE A 6 -47.59 13.10 6.97
CA PHE A 6 -46.29 12.95 6.32
C PHE A 6 -45.24 12.39 7.29
N TRP A 7 -45.08 13.00 8.46
CA TRP A 7 -44.15 12.53 9.48
C TRP A 7 -44.50 11.13 10.02
N GLY A 8 -45.79 10.84 10.20
CA GLY A 8 -46.27 9.51 10.58
C GLY A 8 -45.91 8.44 9.54
N VAL A 9 -46.14 8.72 8.25
CA VAL A 9 -45.81 7.81 7.14
C VAL A 9 -44.30 7.60 7.04
N THR A 10 -43.51 8.67 7.11
CA THR A 10 -42.04 8.58 7.01
C THR A 10 -41.44 7.75 8.15
N ALA A 11 -41.97 7.88 9.37
CA ALA A 11 -41.55 7.07 10.52
C ALA A 11 -42.04 5.62 10.44
N ALA A 12 -43.29 5.40 9.98
CA ALA A 12 -43.90 4.08 9.90
C ALA A 12 -43.28 3.16 8.83
N MET A 13 -42.60 3.72 7.82
CA MET A 13 -41.92 2.93 6.78
C MET A 13 -40.84 1.99 7.33
N LEU A 14 -40.29 2.28 8.52
CA LEU A 14 -39.43 1.38 9.27
C LEU A 14 -40.14 0.07 9.70
N GLY A 15 -41.45 0.12 9.92
CA GLY A 15 -42.23 -1.05 10.34
C GLY A 15 -42.44 -2.11 9.26
N ILE A 16 -41.92 -1.87 8.05
CA ILE A 16 -41.98 -2.78 6.89
C ILE A 16 -40.56 -3.28 6.55
N SER A 17 -39.59 -3.17 7.45
CA SER A 17 -38.29 -3.80 7.26
C SER A 17 -38.34 -5.32 7.45
N GLY A 18 -37.47 -6.07 6.77
CA GLY A 18 -37.32 -7.53 6.89
C GLY A 18 -37.76 -8.31 5.65
N PHE A 19 -38.47 -7.69 4.70
CA PHE A 19 -38.84 -8.31 3.42
C PHE A 19 -37.61 -8.60 2.55
N GLU A 20 -36.56 -7.79 2.69
CA GLU A 20 -35.26 -7.96 2.05
C GLU A 20 -34.50 -9.17 2.58
N SER A 21 -34.71 -9.58 3.84
CA SER A 21 -34.00 -10.71 4.43
C SER A 21 -34.26 -12.00 3.64
N SER A 22 -35.51 -12.24 3.25
CA SER A 22 -35.87 -13.38 2.40
C SER A 22 -35.14 -13.38 1.04
N SER A 23 -34.80 -12.19 0.51
CA SER A 23 -34.07 -12.08 -0.75
C SER A 23 -32.59 -12.45 -0.62
N ASN A 24 -31.99 -12.29 0.56
CA ASN A 24 -30.57 -12.56 0.81
C ASN A 24 -30.21 -14.04 0.72
N PHE A 25 -31.16 -14.95 1.00
CA PHE A 25 -30.98 -16.40 0.94
C PHE A 25 -31.94 -17.07 -0.05
N VAL A 26 -32.45 -16.32 -1.03
CA VAL A 26 -33.40 -16.83 -2.03
C VAL A 26 -32.87 -18.05 -2.79
N GLU A 27 -31.55 -18.15 -2.99
CA GLU A 27 -30.89 -19.28 -3.65
C GLU A 27 -30.93 -20.58 -2.83
N GLU A 28 -31.07 -20.47 -1.51
CA GLU A 28 -31.22 -21.63 -0.61
C GLU A 28 -32.70 -22.03 -0.46
N GLN A 29 -33.63 -21.21 -0.97
CA GLN A 29 -35.07 -21.50 -0.91
C GLN A 29 -35.50 -22.44 -2.04
N LYS A 30 -36.51 -23.28 -1.76
CA LYS A 30 -37.14 -24.10 -2.81
C LYS A 30 -37.84 -23.20 -3.85
N PRO A 31 -37.92 -23.62 -5.12
CA PRO A 31 -38.62 -22.87 -6.16
C PRO A 31 -40.05 -22.50 -5.76
N GLY A 32 -40.43 -21.23 -5.96
CA GLY A 32 -41.77 -20.73 -5.66
C GLY A 32 -42.07 -20.46 -4.17
N VAL A 33 -41.12 -20.66 -3.26
CA VAL A 33 -41.27 -20.28 -1.83
C VAL A 33 -41.16 -18.77 -1.65
N PHE A 34 -40.21 -18.13 -2.31
CA PHE A 34 -39.96 -16.70 -2.16
C PHE A 34 -41.20 -15.80 -2.35
N PRO A 35 -42.01 -15.95 -3.43
CA PRO A 35 -43.25 -15.19 -3.57
C PRO A 35 -44.28 -15.46 -2.47
N LYS A 36 -44.37 -16.72 -1.99
CA LYS A 36 -45.29 -17.09 -0.89
C LYS A 36 -44.86 -16.43 0.42
N THR A 37 -43.56 -16.38 0.70
CA THR A 37 -42.99 -15.71 1.88
C THR A 37 -43.36 -14.22 1.86
N LEU A 38 -43.11 -13.51 0.76
CA LEU A 38 -43.44 -12.09 0.63
C LEU A 38 -44.95 -11.83 0.79
N ARG A 39 -45.80 -12.65 0.16
CA ARG A 39 -47.25 -12.53 0.27
C ARG A 39 -47.73 -12.74 1.71
N ASN A 40 -47.26 -13.79 2.37
CA ASN A 40 -47.68 -14.11 3.73
C ASN A 40 -47.19 -13.05 4.72
N MET A 41 -45.95 -12.57 4.59
CA MET A 41 -45.42 -11.46 5.40
C MET A 41 -46.25 -10.20 5.21
N TRP A 42 -46.62 -9.86 3.96
CA TRP A 42 -47.44 -8.69 3.68
C TRP A 42 -48.82 -8.77 4.33
N ILE A 43 -49.47 -9.94 4.30
CA ILE A 43 -50.77 -10.17 4.98
C ILE A 43 -50.62 -9.99 6.49
N VAL A 44 -49.61 -10.61 7.10
CA VAL A 44 -49.35 -10.51 8.54
C VAL A 44 -49.13 -9.06 8.95
N VAL A 45 -48.24 -8.33 8.26
CA VAL A 45 -47.94 -6.92 8.56
C VAL A 45 -49.18 -6.03 8.39
N SER A 46 -49.97 -6.25 7.34
CA SER A 46 -51.17 -5.45 7.05
C SER A 46 -52.30 -5.66 8.08
N ILE A 47 -52.31 -6.78 8.79
CA ILE A 47 -53.29 -7.07 9.84
C ILE A 47 -52.76 -6.64 11.20
N PHE A 48 -51.56 -7.11 11.58
CA PHE A 48 -51.05 -6.91 12.94
C PHE A 48 -50.62 -5.47 13.21
N ASN A 49 -49.98 -4.75 12.27
CA ASN A 49 -49.53 -3.39 12.54
C ASN A 49 -50.69 -2.41 12.82
N PRO A 50 -51.77 -2.36 12.00
CA PRO A 50 -52.92 -1.52 12.30
C PRO A 50 -53.63 -1.93 13.59
N LEU A 51 -53.75 -3.24 13.86
CA LEU A 51 -54.42 -3.74 15.05
C LEU A 51 -53.63 -3.40 16.32
N MET A 52 -52.30 -3.51 16.30
CA MET A 52 -51.44 -3.06 17.39
C MET A 52 -51.54 -1.54 17.61
N ALA A 53 -51.54 -0.74 16.54
CA ALA A 53 -51.71 0.71 16.64
C ALA A 53 -53.08 1.09 17.23
N PHE A 54 -54.15 0.41 16.78
CA PHE A 54 -55.49 0.59 17.32
C PHE A 54 -55.56 0.25 18.81
N LEU A 55 -55.02 -0.90 19.21
CA LEU A 55 -54.96 -1.29 20.62
C LEU A 55 -54.15 -0.31 21.46
N ALA A 56 -53.01 0.18 20.96
CA ALA A 56 -52.18 1.15 21.66
C ALA A 56 -52.96 2.44 21.94
N LEU A 57 -53.70 2.95 20.96
CA LEU A 57 -54.53 4.16 21.11
C LEU A 57 -55.79 3.93 21.96
N ALA A 58 -56.31 2.70 22.02
CA ALA A 58 -57.47 2.37 22.84
C ALA A 58 -57.12 2.16 24.32
N ILE A 59 -55.89 1.70 24.62
CA ILE A 59 -55.46 1.30 25.96
C ILE A 59 -54.64 2.40 26.64
N VAL A 60 -53.78 3.10 25.90
CA VAL A 60 -52.78 4.03 26.46
C VAL A 60 -53.16 5.47 26.13
N PRO A 61 -53.21 6.38 27.13
CA PRO A 61 -53.39 7.81 26.88
C PRO A 61 -52.32 8.35 25.92
N ILE A 62 -52.72 9.15 24.93
CA ILE A 62 -51.81 9.71 23.90
C ILE A 62 -50.53 10.37 24.48
N PRO A 63 -50.60 11.16 25.56
CA PRO A 63 -49.40 11.77 26.16
C PRO A 63 -48.39 10.74 26.69
N GLU A 64 -48.85 9.56 27.09
CA GLU A 64 -48.02 8.50 27.71
C GLU A 64 -47.36 7.57 26.67
N VAL A 65 -47.90 7.51 25.44
CA VAL A 65 -47.35 6.67 24.36
C VAL A 65 -45.88 7.00 24.09
N GLY A 66 -45.52 8.28 24.10
CA GLY A 66 -44.15 8.73 23.88
C GLY A 66 -43.19 8.35 25.02
N LEU A 67 -43.67 8.27 26.26
CA LEU A 67 -42.87 7.92 27.44
C LEU A 67 -42.48 6.43 27.43
N HIS A 68 -43.32 5.59 26.84
CA HIS A 68 -43.14 4.14 26.76
C HIS A 68 -42.69 3.67 25.37
N ALA A 69 -42.11 4.54 24.54
CA ALA A 69 -41.76 4.22 23.15
C ALA A 69 -40.84 2.99 22.99
N SER A 70 -39.97 2.69 23.97
CA SER A 70 -39.05 1.55 23.94
C SER A 70 -39.66 0.23 24.41
N ASN A 71 -40.77 0.25 25.15
CA ASN A 71 -41.38 -0.92 25.79
C ASN A 71 -42.92 -0.94 25.72
N LEU A 72 -43.50 -0.24 24.73
CA LEU A 72 -44.94 0.02 24.60
C LEU A 72 -45.79 -1.25 24.67
N LEU A 73 -45.39 -2.32 23.99
CA LEU A 73 -46.11 -3.61 23.99
C LEU A 73 -46.17 -4.24 25.39
N SER A 74 -45.05 -4.22 26.13
CA SER A 74 -45.02 -4.76 27.50
C SER A 74 -45.83 -3.89 28.47
N HIS A 75 -45.82 -2.57 28.27
CA HIS A 75 -46.64 -1.63 29.04
C HIS A 75 -48.15 -1.83 28.78
N MET A 76 -48.56 -1.97 27.51
CA MET A 76 -49.94 -2.32 27.13
C MET A 76 -50.38 -3.64 27.77
N GLY A 77 -49.50 -4.65 27.80
CA GLY A 77 -49.76 -5.92 28.48
C GLY A 77 -49.93 -5.76 29.99
N GLY A 78 -49.19 -4.83 30.59
CA GLY A 78 -49.32 -4.48 32.01
C GLY A 78 -50.65 -3.83 32.35
N ILE A 79 -51.10 -2.86 31.55
CA ILE A 79 -52.39 -2.18 31.76
C ILE A 79 -53.56 -3.14 31.57
N THR A 80 -53.51 -3.99 30.53
CA THR A 80 -54.65 -4.86 30.17
C THR A 80 -54.72 -6.17 30.95
N GLY A 81 -53.58 -6.82 31.17
CA GLY A 81 -53.50 -8.16 31.76
C GLY A 81 -52.67 -8.24 33.03
N GLY A 82 -52.14 -7.13 33.53
CA GLY A 82 -51.32 -7.09 34.75
C GLY A 82 -49.86 -7.53 34.55
N PRO A 83 -49.08 -7.62 35.66
CA PRO A 83 -47.63 -7.82 35.60
C PRO A 83 -47.15 -9.14 34.99
N TRP A 84 -48.01 -10.16 34.88
CA TRP A 84 -47.64 -11.44 34.26
C TRP A 84 -47.57 -11.32 32.74
N LEU A 85 -48.55 -10.66 32.12
CA LEU A 85 -48.62 -10.48 30.67
C LEU A 85 -47.50 -9.54 30.20
N SER A 86 -47.24 -8.47 30.96
CA SER A 86 -46.10 -7.58 30.73
C SER A 86 -44.76 -8.34 30.72
N ARG A 87 -44.55 -9.27 31.68
CA ARG A 87 -43.34 -10.11 31.74
C ARG A 87 -43.25 -11.09 30.58
N LEU A 88 -44.37 -11.72 30.20
CA LEU A 88 -44.41 -12.63 29.05
C LEU A 88 -44.00 -11.91 27.77
N VAL A 89 -44.63 -10.76 27.49
CA VAL A 89 -44.34 -9.94 26.31
C VAL A 89 -42.88 -9.45 26.32
N ALA A 90 -42.33 -9.09 27.49
CA ALA A 90 -40.93 -8.69 27.59
C ALA A 90 -39.96 -9.85 27.26
N VAL A 91 -40.22 -11.06 27.78
CA VAL A 91 -39.40 -12.24 27.48
C VAL A 91 -39.49 -12.61 26.00
N ASP A 92 -40.70 -12.61 25.44
CA ASP A 92 -40.91 -12.87 24.01
C ASP A 92 -40.17 -11.85 23.13
N ALA A 93 -40.27 -10.56 23.46
CA ALA A 93 -39.55 -9.51 22.75
C ALA A 93 -38.02 -9.72 22.76
N VAL A 94 -37.45 -10.17 23.89
CA VAL A 94 -36.01 -10.48 23.97
C VAL A 94 -35.65 -11.66 23.07
N LEU A 95 -36.46 -12.73 23.05
CA LEU A 95 -36.22 -13.90 22.20
C LEU A 95 -36.30 -13.54 20.71
N VAL A 96 -37.34 -12.79 20.31
CA VAL A 96 -37.53 -12.35 18.91
C VAL A 96 -36.41 -11.41 18.46
N LEU A 97 -36.03 -10.42 19.29
CA LEU A 97 -34.92 -9.51 18.97
C LEU A 97 -33.58 -10.26 18.89
N SER A 98 -33.35 -11.26 19.75
CA SER A 98 -32.17 -12.12 19.67
C SER A 98 -32.14 -12.93 18.36
N GLY A 99 -33.30 -13.41 17.91
CA GLY A 99 -33.46 -14.04 16.59
C GLY A 99 -33.15 -13.08 15.43
N ALA A 100 -33.60 -11.82 15.51
CA ALA A 100 -33.28 -10.79 14.54
C ALA A 100 -31.77 -10.49 14.45
N VAL A 101 -31.06 -10.52 15.59
CA VAL A 101 -29.60 -10.41 15.62
C VAL A 101 -28.95 -11.62 14.93
N LEU A 102 -29.38 -12.85 15.26
CA LEU A 102 -28.83 -14.06 14.64
C LEU A 102 -29.02 -14.10 13.12
N THR A 103 -30.21 -13.73 12.64
CA THR A 103 -30.49 -13.64 11.20
C THR A 103 -29.63 -12.58 10.50
N SER A 104 -29.33 -11.47 11.18
CA SER A 104 -28.40 -10.45 10.67
C SER A 104 -26.98 -11.00 10.53
N TYR A 105 -26.49 -11.81 11.48
CA TYR A 105 -25.17 -12.46 11.36
C TYR A 105 -25.09 -13.41 10.16
N ILE A 106 -26.14 -14.21 9.92
CA ILE A 106 -26.21 -15.11 8.77
C ILE A 106 -26.23 -14.29 7.46
N GLY A 107 -27.07 -13.26 7.39
CA GLY A 107 -27.19 -12.40 6.21
C GLY A 107 -25.90 -11.65 5.86
N VAL A 108 -25.26 -11.02 6.85
CA VAL A 108 -24.00 -10.28 6.64
C VAL A 108 -22.87 -11.22 6.24
N THR A 109 -22.80 -12.41 6.85
CA THR A 109 -21.80 -13.42 6.46
C THR A 109 -21.97 -13.83 5.00
N GLY A 110 -23.19 -14.18 4.59
CA GLY A 110 -23.47 -14.55 3.19
C GLY A 110 -23.17 -13.43 2.20
N LEU A 111 -23.56 -12.19 2.51
CA LEU A 111 -23.34 -11.02 1.66
C LEU A 111 -21.84 -10.72 1.49
N ILE A 112 -21.10 -10.60 2.61
CA ILE A 112 -19.68 -10.27 2.56
C ILE A 112 -18.87 -11.40 1.93
N GLU A 113 -19.22 -12.68 2.17
CA GLU A 113 -18.58 -13.80 1.46
C GLU A 113 -18.71 -13.64 -0.06
N ARG A 114 -19.92 -13.40 -0.57
CA ARG A 114 -20.18 -13.23 -2.01
C ARG A 114 -19.44 -12.02 -2.58
N MET A 115 -19.55 -10.85 -1.94
CA MET A 115 -18.85 -9.64 -2.38
C MET A 115 -17.32 -9.82 -2.39
N THR A 116 -16.78 -10.60 -1.45
CA THR A 116 -15.35 -10.89 -1.41
C THR A 116 -14.94 -11.88 -2.50
N LEU A 117 -15.79 -12.89 -2.81
CA LEU A 117 -15.58 -13.80 -3.94
C LEU A 117 -15.61 -13.06 -5.28
N ASP A 118 -16.49 -12.07 -5.42
CA ASP A 118 -16.56 -11.15 -6.56
C ASP A 118 -15.41 -10.11 -6.59
N ARG A 119 -14.45 -10.22 -5.66
CA ARG A 119 -13.26 -9.36 -5.55
C ARG A 119 -13.56 -7.87 -5.30
N ILE A 120 -14.75 -7.57 -4.78
CA ILE A 120 -15.19 -6.22 -4.37
C ILE A 120 -14.62 -5.88 -2.99
N LEU A 121 -14.43 -6.88 -2.12
CA LEU A 121 -13.84 -6.74 -0.79
C LEU A 121 -12.52 -7.52 -0.67
N PRO A 122 -11.66 -7.22 0.34
CA PRO A 122 -10.38 -7.90 0.51
C PRO A 122 -10.53 -9.39 0.78
N GLY A 123 -9.82 -10.24 0.03
CA GLY A 123 -9.79 -11.70 0.19
C GLY A 123 -9.42 -12.18 1.60
N TYR A 124 -8.80 -11.32 2.41
CA TYR A 124 -8.56 -11.55 3.83
C TYR A 124 -9.81 -11.97 4.60
N LEU A 125 -10.99 -11.45 4.25
CA LEU A 125 -12.25 -11.75 4.95
C LEU A 125 -12.73 -13.20 4.75
N LEU A 126 -12.36 -13.86 3.66
CA LEU A 126 -12.81 -15.22 3.32
C LEU A 126 -12.11 -16.34 4.12
N LYS A 127 -11.27 -16.03 5.11
CA LYS A 127 -10.60 -17.07 5.87
C LYS A 127 -11.61 -17.87 6.71
N LYS A 128 -11.77 -19.14 6.38
CA LYS A 128 -12.67 -20.09 7.06
C LYS A 128 -11.95 -20.82 8.20
N ASN A 129 -12.68 -21.16 9.26
CA ASN A 129 -12.20 -22.03 10.34
C ASN A 129 -12.40 -23.52 9.98
N LYS A 130 -12.00 -24.44 10.88
CA LYS A 130 -12.19 -25.90 10.70
C LYS A 130 -13.66 -26.33 10.51
N ARG A 131 -14.62 -25.50 10.90
CA ARG A 131 -16.07 -25.75 10.78
C ARG A 131 -16.68 -25.06 9.55
N GLY A 132 -15.87 -24.47 8.67
CA GLY A 132 -16.32 -23.83 7.43
C GLY A 132 -16.89 -22.40 7.59
N SER A 133 -16.83 -21.82 8.79
CA SER A 133 -17.35 -20.47 9.06
C SER A 133 -16.28 -19.39 8.81
N SER A 134 -16.66 -18.34 8.07
CA SER A 134 -15.83 -17.15 7.83
C SER A 134 -15.79 -16.25 9.07
N TYR A 135 -15.07 -16.72 10.09
CA TYR A 135 -15.01 -16.10 11.41
C TYR A 135 -14.55 -14.63 11.38
N ARG A 136 -13.72 -14.23 10.41
CA ARG A 136 -13.27 -12.84 10.26
C ARG A 136 -14.41 -11.89 9.93
N ILE A 137 -15.37 -12.34 9.12
CA ILE A 137 -16.57 -11.55 8.79
C ILE A 137 -17.41 -11.35 10.05
N ILE A 138 -17.65 -12.43 10.80
CA ILE A 138 -18.42 -12.41 12.06
C ILE A 138 -17.78 -11.46 13.06
N ILE A 139 -16.45 -11.56 13.27
CA ILE A 139 -15.71 -10.66 14.18
C ILE A 139 -15.79 -9.21 13.71
N THR A 140 -15.63 -8.96 12.40
CA THR A 140 -15.72 -7.61 11.84
C THR A 140 -17.11 -7.00 12.06
N PHE A 141 -18.16 -7.79 11.82
CA PHE A 141 -19.54 -7.35 12.05
C PHE A 141 -19.84 -7.12 13.54
N PHE A 142 -19.29 -7.95 14.44
CA PHE A 142 -19.36 -7.73 15.88
C PHE A 142 -18.68 -6.42 16.29
N LEU A 143 -17.45 -6.16 15.82
CA LEU A 143 -16.74 -4.92 16.10
C LEU A 143 -17.48 -3.70 15.56
N LEU A 144 -18.07 -3.79 14.37
CA LEU A 144 -18.88 -2.74 13.78
C LEU A 144 -20.15 -2.48 14.61
N SER A 145 -20.80 -3.54 15.08
CA SER A 145 -21.98 -3.44 15.96
C SER A 145 -21.63 -2.80 17.31
N CYS A 146 -20.50 -3.19 17.92
CA CYS A 146 -19.99 -2.56 19.13
C CYS A 146 -19.62 -1.08 18.91
N SER A 147 -19.00 -0.75 17.78
CA SER A 147 -18.68 0.62 17.40
C SER A 147 -19.94 1.48 17.31
N ILE A 148 -21.00 1.00 16.65
CA ILE A 148 -22.29 1.70 16.57
C ILE A 148 -22.90 1.88 17.95
N LEU A 149 -22.86 0.85 18.81
CA LEU A 149 -23.38 0.92 20.17
C LEU A 149 -22.67 2.00 21.01
N LEU A 150 -21.34 2.10 20.89
CA LEU A 150 -20.53 3.08 21.60
C LEU A 150 -20.79 4.52 21.11
N ILE A 151 -20.89 4.72 19.79
CA ILE A 151 -21.17 6.04 19.19
C ILE A 151 -22.58 6.51 19.54
N THR A 152 -23.57 5.62 19.42
CA THR A 152 -24.98 5.93 19.71
C THR A 152 -25.29 5.95 21.21
N ARG A 153 -24.37 5.48 22.07
CA ARG A 153 -24.54 5.33 23.52
C ARG A 153 -25.81 4.56 23.92
N GLY A 154 -26.20 3.58 23.09
CA GLY A 154 -27.42 2.79 23.30
C GLY A 154 -28.73 3.53 23.01
N LYS A 155 -28.71 4.71 22.38
CA LYS A 155 -29.92 5.43 21.96
C LYS A 155 -30.54 4.80 20.72
N VAL A 156 -31.60 4.03 20.93
CA VAL A 156 -32.32 3.29 19.88
C VAL A 156 -32.89 4.21 18.79
N GLN A 157 -33.31 5.43 19.14
CA GLN A 157 -33.92 6.39 18.21
C GLN A 157 -32.95 6.84 17.12
N VAL A 158 -31.69 7.12 17.49
CA VAL A 158 -30.64 7.51 16.53
C VAL A 158 -30.34 6.34 15.59
N LEU A 159 -30.21 5.12 16.14
CA LEU A 159 -29.95 3.93 15.36
C LEU A 159 -31.10 3.60 14.38
N ALA A 160 -32.34 3.75 14.82
CA ALA A 160 -33.52 3.56 13.98
C ALA A 160 -33.54 4.54 12.79
N GLY A 161 -33.12 5.78 12.99
CA GLY A 161 -32.98 6.77 11.92
C GLY A 161 -31.89 6.41 10.90
N VAL A 162 -30.71 5.98 11.36
CA VAL A 162 -29.62 5.51 10.50
C VAL A 162 -30.05 4.29 9.69
N TYR A 163 -30.75 3.36 10.33
CA TYR A 163 -31.31 2.18 9.69
C TYR A 163 -32.34 2.56 8.62
N ALA A 164 -33.24 3.52 8.89
CA ALA A 164 -34.22 4.01 7.92
C ALA A 164 -33.55 4.54 6.65
N ILE A 165 -32.53 5.40 6.80
CA ILE A 165 -31.81 5.99 5.68
C ILE A 165 -31.14 4.89 4.84
N SER A 166 -30.47 3.94 5.50
CA SER A 166 -29.78 2.83 4.83
C SER A 166 -30.77 1.93 4.07
N PHE A 167 -31.83 1.49 4.74
CA PHE A 167 -32.84 0.59 4.19
C PHE A 167 -33.58 1.23 3.00
N LEU A 168 -34.08 2.46 3.17
CA LEU A 168 -34.82 3.15 2.11
C LEU A 168 -33.92 3.43 0.89
N SER A 169 -32.64 3.74 1.11
CA SER A 169 -31.67 3.91 0.00
C SER A 169 -31.50 2.61 -0.80
N VAL A 170 -31.38 1.45 -0.12
CA VAL A 170 -31.30 0.15 -0.79
C VAL A 170 -32.61 -0.18 -1.53
N MET A 171 -33.77 0.15 -0.96
CA MET A 171 -35.07 -0.03 -1.63
C MET A 171 -35.19 0.80 -2.92
N ILE A 172 -34.67 2.04 -2.92
CA ILE A 172 -34.58 2.86 -4.14
C ILE A 172 -33.67 2.17 -5.16
N LEU A 173 -32.51 1.66 -4.75
CA LEU A 173 -31.59 0.93 -5.64
C LEU A 173 -32.25 -0.32 -6.25
N PHE A 174 -33.11 -1.04 -5.53
CA PHE A 174 -33.89 -2.14 -6.11
C PHE A 174 -34.86 -1.65 -7.20
N GLY A 175 -35.56 -0.53 -6.95
CA GLY A 175 -36.43 0.09 -7.95
C GLY A 175 -35.69 0.55 -9.20
N VAL A 176 -34.54 1.22 -9.01
CA VAL A 176 -33.64 1.64 -10.10
C VAL A 176 -33.09 0.43 -10.85
N GLY A 177 -32.65 -0.62 -10.15
CA GLY A 177 -32.20 -1.87 -10.74
C GLY A 177 -33.26 -2.53 -11.60
N ASN A 178 -34.52 -2.53 -11.15
CA ASN A 178 -35.65 -3.03 -11.94
C ASN A 178 -35.83 -2.23 -13.24
N ILE A 179 -35.78 -0.90 -13.17
CA ILE A 179 -35.85 0.00 -14.33
C ILE A 179 -34.68 -0.28 -15.29
N LEU A 180 -33.45 -0.37 -14.79
CA LEU A 180 -32.26 -0.66 -15.60
C LEU A 180 -32.38 -2.00 -16.32
N LEU A 181 -32.87 -3.05 -15.64
CA LEU A 181 -33.12 -4.35 -16.25
C LEU A 181 -34.22 -4.28 -17.32
N LYS A 182 -35.28 -3.49 -17.12
CA LYS A 182 -36.33 -3.24 -18.13
C LYS A 182 -35.81 -2.48 -19.36
N ILE A 183 -34.78 -1.65 -19.23
CA ILE A 183 -34.22 -0.89 -20.35
C ILE A 183 -33.14 -1.70 -21.06
N ARG A 184 -32.10 -2.13 -20.32
CA ARG A 184 -30.87 -2.71 -20.86
C ARG A 184 -30.97 -4.21 -21.14
N ARG A 185 -31.87 -4.95 -20.48
CA ARG A 185 -31.95 -6.41 -20.52
C ARG A 185 -33.40 -6.93 -20.67
N ARG A 186 -34.10 -6.46 -21.71
CA ARG A 186 -35.51 -6.81 -21.99
C ARG A 186 -35.78 -8.29 -22.24
N LYS A 187 -34.80 -9.01 -22.80
CA LYS A 187 -34.94 -10.43 -23.21
C LYS A 187 -34.79 -11.44 -22.07
N LEU A 188 -34.40 -11.01 -20.86
CA LEU A 188 -34.25 -11.94 -19.73
C LEU A 188 -35.62 -12.54 -19.36
N PRO A 189 -35.71 -13.87 -19.15
CA PRO A 189 -36.93 -14.51 -18.68
C PRO A 189 -37.30 -13.97 -17.29
N ARG A 190 -38.58 -13.66 -17.09
CA ARG A 190 -39.08 -13.08 -15.84
C ARG A 190 -40.30 -13.88 -15.39
N PRO A 191 -40.22 -14.62 -14.27
CA PRO A 191 -41.38 -15.32 -13.73
C PRO A 191 -42.47 -14.34 -13.30
N GLU A 192 -42.07 -13.17 -12.79
CA GLU A 192 -42.98 -12.11 -12.34
C GLU A 192 -42.63 -10.78 -13.03
N ARG A 193 -43.65 -10.02 -13.44
CA ARG A 193 -43.48 -8.72 -14.12
C ARG A 193 -44.20 -7.61 -13.38
N ALA A 194 -43.43 -6.72 -12.75
CA ALA A 194 -43.98 -5.46 -12.22
C ALA A 194 -44.31 -4.49 -13.37
N GLY A 195 -45.39 -3.72 -13.25
CA GLY A 195 -45.75 -2.65 -14.18
C GLY A 195 -44.76 -1.46 -14.09
N TRP A 196 -44.69 -0.63 -15.14
CA TRP A 196 -43.87 0.59 -15.09
C TRP A 196 -44.38 1.58 -14.04
N LEU A 197 -45.71 1.79 -14.02
CA LEU A 197 -46.35 2.69 -13.07
C LEU A 197 -46.13 2.24 -11.63
N SER A 198 -46.26 0.95 -11.33
CA SER A 198 -46.07 0.43 -9.96
C SER A 198 -44.65 0.64 -9.46
N VAL A 199 -43.64 0.47 -10.33
CA VAL A 199 -42.23 0.70 -9.97
C VAL A 199 -41.97 2.19 -9.74
N LEU A 200 -42.47 3.07 -10.61
CA LEU A 200 -42.28 4.51 -10.48
C LEU A 200 -42.97 5.07 -9.22
N VAL A 201 -44.21 4.65 -8.95
CA VAL A 201 -44.94 5.04 -7.74
C VAL A 201 -44.24 4.52 -6.49
N GLY A 202 -43.75 3.27 -6.51
CA GLY A 202 -42.98 2.71 -5.40
C GLY A 202 -41.69 3.49 -5.12
N VAL A 203 -40.89 3.77 -6.16
CA VAL A 203 -39.67 4.58 -6.01
C VAL A 203 -39.98 5.98 -5.50
N ALA A 204 -41.03 6.64 -6.01
CA ALA A 204 -41.44 7.96 -5.56
C ALA A 204 -41.88 7.95 -4.07
N ALA A 205 -42.63 6.94 -3.64
CA ALA A 205 -43.07 6.79 -2.25
C ALA A 205 -41.88 6.57 -1.30
N VAL A 206 -40.95 5.68 -1.66
CA VAL A 206 -39.74 5.41 -0.87
C VAL A 206 -38.83 6.63 -0.83
N LEU A 207 -38.68 7.35 -1.96
CA LEU A 207 -37.90 8.58 -2.03
C LEU A 207 -38.49 9.67 -1.12
N THR A 208 -39.82 9.83 -1.13
CA THR A 208 -40.53 10.75 -0.25
C THR A 208 -40.31 10.39 1.23
N ALA A 209 -40.35 9.09 1.56
CA ALA A 209 -40.06 8.61 2.92
C ALA A 209 -38.59 8.84 3.34
N LEU A 210 -37.65 8.65 2.42
CA LEU A 210 -36.22 8.89 2.65
C LEU A 210 -35.96 10.38 2.91
N VAL A 211 -36.52 11.25 2.07
CA VAL A 211 -36.46 12.71 2.24
C VAL A 211 -36.97 13.10 3.62
N GLY A 212 -38.13 12.60 4.04
CA GLY A 212 -38.64 12.83 5.39
C GLY A 212 -37.64 12.41 6.48
N ASN A 213 -37.10 11.19 6.41
CA ASN A 213 -36.15 10.70 7.42
C ASN A 213 -34.82 11.47 7.46
N ILE A 214 -34.39 12.06 6.34
CA ILE A 214 -33.20 12.91 6.26
C ILE A 214 -33.46 14.30 6.88
N PHE A 215 -34.60 14.91 6.58
CA PHE A 215 -34.94 16.26 7.04
C PHE A 215 -35.52 16.30 8.47
N LYS A 216 -35.74 15.15 9.10
CA LYS A 216 -36.19 15.09 10.49
C LYS A 216 -35.18 15.79 11.40
N GLU A 217 -35.60 16.85 12.06
CA GLU A 217 -34.74 17.60 12.98
C GLU A 217 -34.21 16.70 14.10
N PRO A 218 -32.90 16.71 14.37
CA PRO A 218 -32.34 16.00 15.50
C PRO A 218 -32.76 16.65 16.81
N ASN A 219 -32.89 15.85 17.87
CA ASN A 219 -33.05 16.40 19.21
C ASN A 219 -31.79 17.23 19.60
N PRO A 220 -31.90 18.25 20.46
CA PRO A 220 -30.81 19.20 20.76
C PRO A 220 -29.49 18.57 21.25
N ASN A 221 -29.51 17.31 21.70
CA ASN A 221 -28.37 16.56 22.24
C ASN A 221 -28.04 15.28 21.44
N GLU A 222 -28.50 15.17 20.19
CA GLU A 222 -28.33 13.99 19.34
C GLU A 222 -27.70 14.36 18.00
N PRO A 223 -26.75 13.54 17.49
CA PRO A 223 -26.23 13.73 16.15
C PRO A 223 -27.36 13.49 15.13
N ALA A 224 -27.35 14.24 14.04
CA ALA A 224 -28.28 13.99 12.94
C ALA A 224 -28.07 12.59 12.38
N ASN A 225 -29.15 11.87 12.08
CA ASN A 225 -29.10 10.50 11.56
C ASN A 225 -28.23 10.39 10.30
N ILE A 226 -28.23 11.42 9.46
CA ILE A 226 -27.40 11.47 8.25
C ILE A 226 -25.90 11.56 8.54
N VAL A 227 -25.50 12.18 9.65
CA VAL A 227 -24.08 12.29 10.05
C VAL A 227 -23.57 10.91 10.44
N VAL A 228 -24.29 10.21 11.33
CA VAL A 228 -23.91 8.85 11.74
C VAL A 228 -23.96 7.88 10.54
N PHE A 229 -24.94 8.02 9.64
CA PHE A 229 -24.96 7.26 8.40
C PHE A 229 -23.71 7.52 7.54
N ALA A 230 -23.35 8.79 7.32
CA ALA A 230 -22.21 9.19 6.50
C ALA A 230 -20.86 8.71 7.08
N GLU A 231 -20.71 8.72 8.41
CA GLU A 231 -19.53 8.22 9.12
C GLU A 231 -19.22 6.76 8.82
N TYR A 232 -20.23 5.92 8.57
CA TYR A 232 -20.03 4.52 8.16
C TYR A 232 -20.06 4.33 6.66
N PHE A 233 -20.93 5.04 5.96
CA PHE A 233 -21.12 4.89 4.52
C PHE A 233 -19.88 5.35 3.73
N ILE A 234 -19.29 6.49 4.08
CA ILE A 234 -18.12 7.04 3.36
C ILE A 234 -16.91 6.11 3.47
N PRO A 235 -16.49 5.64 4.67
CA PRO A 235 -15.39 4.67 4.77
C PRO A 235 -15.69 3.35 4.07
N ALA A 236 -16.92 2.85 4.14
CA ALA A 236 -17.30 1.60 3.47
C ALA A 236 -17.18 1.73 1.94
N VAL A 237 -17.70 2.81 1.36
CA VAL A 237 -17.56 3.11 -0.08
C VAL A 237 -16.10 3.33 -0.45
N PHE A 238 -15.33 4.03 0.39
CA PHE A 238 -13.90 4.25 0.17
C PHE A 238 -13.14 2.92 0.06
N VAL A 239 -13.37 1.97 0.98
CA VAL A 239 -12.77 0.63 0.91
C VAL A 239 -13.14 -0.08 -0.40
N VAL A 240 -14.41 -0.01 -0.82
CA VAL A 240 -14.87 -0.61 -2.08
C VAL A 240 -14.19 0.05 -3.29
N VAL A 241 -14.10 1.38 -3.34
CA VAL A 241 -13.46 2.13 -4.43
C VAL A 241 -11.97 1.80 -4.51
N VAL A 242 -11.27 1.71 -3.38
CA VAL A 242 -9.87 1.27 -3.31
C VAL A 242 -9.74 -0.15 -3.84
N MET A 243 -10.62 -1.06 -3.45
CA MET A 243 -10.58 -2.45 -3.91
C MET A 243 -10.84 -2.60 -5.42
N LEU A 244 -11.78 -1.83 -5.97
CA LEU A 244 -12.09 -1.83 -7.41
C LEU A 244 -10.96 -1.23 -8.24
N ASN A 245 -10.29 -0.19 -7.73
CA ASN A 245 -9.19 0.49 -8.43
C ASN A 245 -7.79 0.08 -7.96
N ARG A 246 -7.67 -1.04 -7.24
CA ARG A 246 -6.40 -1.45 -6.59
C ARG A 246 -5.22 -1.59 -7.54
N ILE A 247 -5.46 -2.00 -8.80
CA ILE A 247 -4.39 -2.13 -9.81
C ILE A 247 -3.88 -0.74 -10.19
N ALA A 248 -4.76 0.20 -10.51
CA ALA A 248 -4.39 1.58 -10.82
C ALA A 248 -3.66 2.27 -9.65
N LEU A 249 -4.05 1.97 -8.40
CA LEU A 249 -3.36 2.48 -7.21
C LEU A 249 -1.95 1.87 -7.06
N LEU A 250 -1.78 0.57 -7.33
CA LEU A 250 -0.48 -0.08 -7.30
C LEU A 250 0.44 0.39 -8.43
N GLU A 251 -0.11 0.62 -9.62
CA GLU A 251 0.62 1.20 -10.76
C GLU A 251 1.06 2.64 -10.47
N MET A 252 0.17 3.47 -9.89
CA MET A 252 0.51 4.82 -9.44
C MET A 252 1.64 4.79 -8.39
N LEU A 253 1.56 3.87 -7.43
CA LEU A 253 2.60 3.70 -6.42
C LEU A 253 3.93 3.27 -7.06
N LEU A 254 3.90 2.34 -8.01
CA LEU A 254 5.09 1.90 -8.74
C LEU A 254 5.72 3.06 -9.52
N GLN A 255 4.91 3.81 -10.28
CA GLN A 255 5.37 4.98 -11.03
C GLN A 255 5.97 6.05 -10.11
N PHE A 256 5.37 6.26 -8.93
CA PHE A 256 5.91 7.18 -7.94
C PHE A 256 7.27 6.73 -7.42
N ILE A 257 7.44 5.44 -7.11
CA ILE A 257 8.72 4.87 -6.68
C ILE A 257 9.75 5.03 -7.81
N GLU A 258 9.42 4.66 -9.04
CA GLU A 258 10.32 4.79 -10.18
C GLU A 258 10.73 6.25 -10.43
N TYR A 259 9.77 7.17 -10.37
CA TYR A 259 10.02 8.60 -10.52
C TYR A 259 11.01 9.13 -9.47
N LEU A 260 10.88 8.70 -8.22
CA LEU A 260 11.78 9.13 -7.14
C LEU A 260 13.15 8.45 -7.19
N PHE A 261 13.20 7.13 -7.41
CA PHE A 261 14.42 6.34 -7.22
C PHE A 261 15.29 6.20 -8.47
N VAL A 262 14.72 6.24 -9.68
CA VAL A 262 15.52 6.12 -10.92
C VAL A 262 16.54 7.26 -11.08
N PRO A 263 16.23 8.54 -10.79
CA PRO A 263 17.21 9.62 -10.83
C PRO A 263 18.36 9.41 -9.83
N ILE A 264 18.04 8.95 -8.63
CA ILE A 264 19.01 8.66 -7.57
C ILE A 264 19.93 7.52 -8.00
N LEU A 265 19.37 6.44 -8.52
CA LEU A 265 20.13 5.30 -9.06
C LEU A 265 21.09 5.75 -10.16
N LYS A 266 20.64 6.58 -11.11
CA LYS A 266 21.49 7.14 -12.18
C LYS A 266 22.60 8.04 -11.63
N LEU A 267 22.32 8.83 -10.61
CA LEU A 267 23.33 9.66 -9.95
C LEU A 267 24.42 8.78 -9.31
N VAL A 268 24.00 7.78 -8.55
CA VAL A 268 24.92 6.85 -7.84
C VAL A 268 25.79 6.09 -8.84
N THR A 269 25.22 5.56 -9.93
CA THR A 269 26.01 4.85 -10.95
C THR A 269 27.01 5.76 -11.65
N ASN A 270 26.62 7.00 -11.97
CA ASN A 270 27.52 7.98 -12.58
C ASN A 270 28.68 8.37 -11.65
N VAL A 271 28.39 8.56 -10.34
CA VAL A 271 29.42 8.86 -9.34
C VAL A 271 30.38 7.69 -9.20
N ASN A 272 29.87 6.46 -9.12
CA ASN A 272 30.70 5.26 -9.03
C ASN A 272 31.66 5.13 -10.23
N GLN A 273 31.18 5.33 -11.46
CA GLN A 273 32.03 5.28 -12.65
C GLN A 273 33.12 6.37 -12.65
N LYS A 274 32.79 7.59 -12.19
CA LYS A 274 33.79 8.66 -12.04
C LYS A 274 34.86 8.32 -11.01
N ILE A 275 34.48 7.66 -9.92
CA ILE A 275 35.43 7.21 -8.90
C ILE A 275 36.37 6.16 -9.49
N TYR A 276 35.85 5.12 -10.16
CA TYR A 276 36.68 4.10 -10.81
C TYR A 276 37.65 4.68 -11.83
N THR A 277 37.17 5.51 -12.75
CA THR A 277 38.04 6.15 -13.75
C THR A 277 39.09 7.08 -13.16
N THR A 278 38.82 7.67 -11.99
CA THR A 278 39.82 8.48 -11.27
C THR A 278 40.88 7.60 -10.62
N ILE A 279 40.49 6.48 -10.02
CA ILE A 279 41.42 5.49 -9.45
C ILE A 279 42.33 4.94 -10.56
N ASP A 280 41.76 4.55 -11.70
CA ASP A 280 42.53 4.00 -12.82
C ASP A 280 43.54 5.01 -13.37
N LYS A 281 43.15 6.29 -13.48
CA LYS A 281 44.07 7.36 -13.89
C LYS A 281 45.23 7.55 -12.93
N ILE A 282 45.00 7.45 -11.62
CA ILE A 282 46.05 7.57 -10.61
C ILE A 282 47.02 6.38 -10.70
N GLN A 283 46.51 5.17 -10.89
CA GLN A 283 47.33 3.96 -10.99
C GLN A 283 48.11 3.86 -12.30
N ALA A 284 47.62 4.48 -13.38
CA ALA A 284 48.26 4.47 -14.70
C ALA A 284 49.45 5.43 -14.85
N GLN A 285 49.72 6.30 -13.86
CA GLN A 285 50.83 7.25 -13.91
C GLN A 285 52.18 6.50 -13.97
N GLU A 286 52.92 6.60 -15.06
CA GLU A 286 54.20 5.89 -15.20
C GLU A 286 55.35 6.58 -14.44
N PHE A 287 56.19 5.78 -13.80
CA PHE A 287 57.38 6.22 -13.07
C PHE A 287 58.63 5.77 -13.82
N VAL A 288 59.74 6.49 -13.68
CA VAL A 288 61.01 6.14 -14.33
C VAL A 288 62.09 5.99 -13.28
N PHE A 289 62.81 4.87 -13.26
CA PHE A 289 63.99 4.70 -12.41
C PHE A 289 65.23 4.49 -13.28
N PHE A 290 66.23 5.37 -13.10
CA PHE A 290 67.51 5.24 -13.79
C PHE A 290 68.48 4.38 -12.96
N THR A 291 69.02 3.34 -13.58
CA THR A 291 69.98 2.41 -12.98
C THR A 291 71.21 2.25 -13.85
N ARG A 292 72.35 1.93 -13.22
CA ARG A 292 73.57 1.48 -13.93
C ARG A 292 73.58 -0.02 -14.20
N GLY A 293 72.58 -0.76 -13.70
CA GLY A 293 72.29 -2.13 -14.09
C GLY A 293 73.01 -3.23 -13.28
N ASP A 294 73.64 -2.90 -12.15
CA ASP A 294 74.57 -3.79 -11.47
C ASP A 294 74.14 -4.27 -10.06
N ASN A 295 72.96 -3.85 -9.56
CA ASN A 295 72.56 -4.13 -8.17
C ASN A 295 71.06 -4.50 -8.01
N LEU A 296 70.77 -5.80 -7.97
CA LEU A 296 69.44 -6.37 -7.68
C LEU A 296 68.85 -5.88 -6.33
N PRO A 297 69.59 -5.86 -5.20
CA PRO A 297 69.11 -5.26 -3.95
C PRO A 297 68.58 -3.83 -4.10
N ASN A 298 69.26 -2.97 -4.89
CA ASN A 298 68.79 -1.60 -5.11
C ASN A 298 67.50 -1.57 -5.93
N LEU A 299 67.40 -2.37 -7.00
CA LEU A 299 66.17 -2.49 -7.79
C LEU A 299 64.99 -3.00 -6.93
N ASN A 300 65.25 -3.97 -6.06
CA ASN A 300 64.26 -4.47 -5.11
C ASN A 300 63.79 -3.38 -4.13
N GLN A 301 64.71 -2.56 -3.61
CA GLN A 301 64.36 -1.44 -2.74
C GLN A 301 63.53 -0.37 -3.46
N VAL A 302 63.80 -0.11 -4.74
CA VAL A 302 63.00 0.80 -5.58
C VAL A 302 61.59 0.26 -5.76
N LEU A 303 61.43 -1.02 -6.09
CA LEU A 303 60.10 -1.62 -6.23
C LEU A 303 59.33 -1.65 -4.90
N LEU A 304 60.01 -1.92 -3.78
CA LEU A 304 59.42 -1.78 -2.45
C LEU A 304 59.00 -0.34 -2.17
N TYR A 305 59.81 0.66 -2.54
CA TYR A 305 59.42 2.06 -2.40
C TYR A 305 58.15 2.37 -3.19
N ILE A 306 58.11 1.98 -4.47
CA ILE A 306 56.94 2.17 -5.33
C ILE A 306 55.71 1.49 -4.72
N LYS A 307 55.83 0.23 -4.30
CA LYS A 307 54.75 -0.54 -3.68
C LYS A 307 54.18 0.10 -2.42
N HIS A 308 55.02 0.68 -1.57
CA HIS A 308 54.60 1.20 -0.26
C HIS A 308 54.25 2.69 -0.27
N ASN A 309 54.82 3.49 -1.18
CA ASN A 309 54.76 4.95 -1.11
C ASN A 309 54.12 5.60 -2.33
N GLU A 310 54.03 4.90 -3.46
CA GLU A 310 53.47 5.44 -4.69
C GLU A 310 52.20 4.68 -5.08
N HIS A 311 51.25 5.39 -5.69
CA HIS A 311 49.98 4.79 -6.11
C HIS A 311 50.04 4.20 -7.53
N THR A 312 51.19 4.31 -8.20
CA THR A 312 51.39 3.74 -9.53
C THR A 312 51.57 2.23 -9.49
N LYS A 313 51.21 1.58 -10.59
CA LYS A 313 51.55 0.20 -10.88
C LYS A 313 52.42 0.05 -12.12
N LYS A 314 53.08 1.12 -12.57
CA LYS A 314 53.88 1.13 -13.80
C LYS A 314 55.22 1.81 -13.58
N ILE A 315 56.30 1.10 -13.84
CA ILE A 315 57.65 1.63 -13.74
C ILE A 315 58.50 1.27 -14.97
N LYS A 316 59.17 2.26 -15.53
CA LYS A 316 60.22 2.09 -16.53
C LYS A 316 61.57 2.07 -15.85
N ILE A 317 62.30 0.98 -15.96
CA ILE A 317 63.67 0.88 -15.49
C ILE A 317 64.58 1.20 -16.67
N VAL A 318 65.33 2.29 -16.57
CA VAL A 318 66.14 2.83 -17.66
C VAL A 318 67.60 2.68 -17.33
N THR A 319 68.35 2.09 -18.26
CA THR A 319 69.81 2.03 -18.19
C THR A 319 70.41 2.77 -19.38
N VAL A 320 71.44 3.58 -19.13
CA VAL A 320 72.09 4.44 -20.11
C VAL A 320 73.55 4.03 -20.24
N GLN A 321 73.95 3.58 -21.42
CA GLN A 321 75.31 3.15 -21.72
C GLN A 321 76.10 4.21 -22.50
N PRO A 322 77.31 4.58 -22.06
CA PRO A 322 78.22 5.41 -22.85
C PRO A 322 78.60 4.77 -24.19
N ASP A 323 78.84 5.61 -25.19
CA ASP A 323 79.27 5.13 -26.51
C ASP A 323 80.69 4.52 -26.44
N GLY A 324 80.80 3.23 -26.77
CA GLY A 324 82.07 2.50 -26.81
C GLY A 324 82.26 1.42 -25.72
N GLU A 325 81.33 1.31 -24.77
CA GLU A 325 81.33 0.22 -23.78
C GLU A 325 80.71 -1.09 -24.34
N PRO A 326 81.12 -2.26 -23.83
CA PRO A 326 80.52 -3.53 -24.21
C PRO A 326 79.00 -3.58 -23.88
N PRO A 327 78.22 -4.40 -24.60
CA PRO A 327 76.80 -4.59 -24.29
C PRO A 327 76.62 -4.96 -22.82
N LEU A 328 75.57 -4.42 -22.18
CA LEU A 328 75.19 -4.82 -20.82
C LEU A 328 74.99 -6.34 -20.80
N ASP A 329 75.59 -6.99 -19.80
CA ASP A 329 75.42 -8.43 -19.54
C ASP A 329 73.93 -8.76 -19.36
N ASP A 330 73.51 -9.96 -19.80
CA ASP A 330 72.13 -10.46 -19.72
C ASP A 330 71.62 -10.59 -18.27
N LYS A 331 72.49 -10.32 -17.29
CA LYS A 331 72.18 -10.30 -15.87
C LYS A 331 71.05 -9.33 -15.53
N LEU A 332 71.04 -8.12 -16.09
CA LEU A 332 69.99 -7.14 -15.79
C LEU A 332 68.62 -7.61 -16.29
N ASP A 333 68.55 -8.22 -17.48
CA ASP A 333 67.29 -8.76 -18.00
C ASP A 333 66.76 -9.89 -17.11
N LYS A 334 67.63 -10.78 -16.62
CA LYS A 334 67.28 -11.84 -15.68
C LYS A 334 66.83 -11.29 -14.32
N ASP A 335 67.50 -10.25 -13.83
CA ASP A 335 67.15 -9.57 -12.58
C ASP A 335 65.77 -8.90 -12.70
N ILE A 336 65.46 -8.27 -13.83
CA ILE A 336 64.12 -7.71 -14.09
C ILE A 336 63.07 -8.81 -14.23
N GLU A 337 63.36 -9.89 -14.95
CA GLU A 337 62.41 -11.01 -15.08
C GLU A 337 62.10 -11.67 -13.72
N PHE A 338 63.11 -11.77 -12.84
CA PHE A 338 62.91 -12.22 -11.47
C PHE A 338 62.02 -11.25 -10.68
N LEU A 339 62.30 -9.95 -10.73
CA LEU A 339 61.52 -8.94 -10.02
C LEU A 339 60.07 -8.82 -10.54
N ASP A 340 59.85 -8.97 -11.84
CA ASP A 340 58.51 -8.97 -12.45
C ASP A 340 57.64 -10.13 -11.93
N ARG A 341 58.26 -11.29 -11.65
CA ARG A 341 57.58 -12.44 -11.03
C ARG A 341 57.31 -12.23 -9.53
N GLU A 342 58.22 -11.57 -8.81
CA GLU A 342 58.07 -11.29 -7.38
C GLU A 342 57.05 -10.16 -7.10
N TYR A 343 56.87 -9.23 -8.06
CA TYR A 343 55.98 -8.08 -7.95
C TYR A 343 54.93 -8.03 -9.08
N PRO A 344 54.04 -9.03 -9.20
CA PRO A 344 53.09 -9.13 -10.31
C PRO A 344 52.06 -7.99 -10.38
N GLU A 345 51.92 -7.20 -9.30
CA GLU A 345 51.08 -6.01 -9.26
C GLU A 345 51.72 -4.74 -9.86
N ILE A 346 53.01 -4.77 -10.22
CA ILE A 346 53.76 -3.67 -10.84
C ILE A 346 54.20 -4.11 -12.24
N ASP A 347 53.79 -3.36 -13.26
CA ASP A 347 54.21 -3.50 -14.66
C ASP A 347 55.60 -2.88 -14.82
N ILE A 348 56.62 -3.72 -15.02
CA ILE A 348 58.03 -3.31 -15.13
C ILE A 348 58.48 -3.33 -16.61
N GLU A 349 58.86 -2.17 -17.13
CA GLU A 349 59.40 -2.05 -18.50
C GLU A 349 60.90 -1.72 -18.47
N LEU A 350 61.74 -2.58 -19.02
CA LEU A 350 63.18 -2.34 -19.15
C LEU A 350 63.50 -1.57 -20.44
N VAL A 351 64.15 -0.42 -20.32
CA VAL A 351 64.58 0.42 -21.45
C VAL A 351 66.09 0.61 -21.44
N LYS A 352 66.77 0.15 -22.49
CA LYS A 352 68.21 0.29 -22.68
C LYS A 352 68.50 1.41 -23.69
N LEU A 353 69.24 2.44 -23.28
CA LEU A 353 69.58 3.61 -24.10
C LEU A 353 71.10 3.75 -24.25
N LYS A 354 71.53 4.34 -25.37
CA LYS A 354 72.93 4.73 -25.61
C LYS A 354 73.09 6.25 -25.45
N GLY A 355 74.19 6.68 -24.84
CA GLY A 355 74.55 8.08 -24.65
C GLY A 355 75.10 8.37 -23.26
N GLU A 356 75.24 9.66 -22.94
CA GLU A 356 75.70 10.10 -21.62
C GLU A 356 74.50 10.44 -20.71
N PHE A 357 74.48 9.89 -19.49
CA PHE A 357 73.47 10.25 -18.50
C PHE A 357 73.72 11.66 -17.97
N GLY A 358 72.72 12.54 -18.08
CA GLY A 358 72.80 13.91 -17.58
C GLY A 358 71.49 14.68 -17.71
N PRO A 359 71.45 15.96 -17.27
CA PRO A 359 70.23 16.78 -17.27
C PRO A 359 69.50 16.83 -18.61
N LYS A 360 70.26 16.91 -19.71
CA LYS A 360 69.71 16.98 -21.07
C LYS A 360 68.93 15.71 -21.44
N MET A 361 69.49 14.53 -21.15
CA MET A 361 68.84 13.25 -21.38
C MET A 361 67.53 13.13 -20.58
N ILE A 362 67.55 13.51 -19.30
CA ILE A 362 66.36 13.45 -18.43
C ILE A 362 65.24 14.34 -18.99
N GLN A 363 65.57 15.56 -19.42
CA GLN A 363 64.60 16.48 -20.04
C GLN A 363 64.07 15.97 -21.39
N ASP A 364 64.95 15.39 -22.22
CA ASP A 364 64.56 14.81 -23.51
C ASP A 364 63.63 13.60 -23.32
N LEU A 365 63.93 12.74 -22.35
CA LEU A 365 63.09 11.59 -21.98
C LEU A 365 61.77 12.02 -21.32
N SER A 366 61.79 13.07 -20.50
CA SER A 366 60.57 13.63 -19.90
C SER A 366 59.60 14.12 -20.98
N LYS A 367 60.11 14.81 -22.01
CA LYS A 367 59.31 15.22 -23.17
C LYS A 367 58.88 14.03 -24.03
N LYS A 368 59.79 13.08 -24.28
CA LYS A 368 59.52 11.91 -25.14
C LYS A 368 58.45 10.99 -24.57
N TRP A 369 58.48 10.74 -23.27
CA TRP A 369 57.53 9.86 -22.59
C TRP A 369 56.35 10.62 -21.99
N ASN A 370 56.36 11.96 -22.04
CA ASN A 370 55.37 12.81 -21.38
C ASN A 370 55.23 12.49 -19.88
N ILE A 371 56.34 12.11 -19.25
CA ILE A 371 56.45 11.84 -17.81
C ILE A 371 57.19 13.02 -17.20
N PRO A 372 56.57 13.81 -16.31
CA PRO A 372 57.27 14.95 -15.73
C PRO A 372 58.41 14.49 -14.80
N VAL A 373 59.46 15.28 -14.73
CA VAL A 373 60.76 14.93 -14.12
C VAL A 373 60.65 14.51 -12.65
N ASN A 374 59.63 14.99 -11.95
CA ASN A 374 59.31 14.63 -10.57
C ASN A 374 58.87 13.16 -10.38
N PHE A 375 58.51 12.44 -11.44
CA PHE A 375 58.26 10.98 -11.42
C PHE A 375 59.46 10.18 -11.95
N MET A 376 60.60 10.84 -12.12
CA MET A 376 61.85 10.20 -12.45
C MET A 376 62.73 10.12 -11.21
N PHE A 377 63.38 8.97 -11.06
CA PHE A 377 64.11 8.59 -9.87
C PHE A 377 65.52 8.15 -10.23
N ILE A 378 66.47 8.49 -9.38
CA ILE A 378 67.86 8.01 -9.46
C ILE A 378 68.27 7.45 -8.09
N GLY A 379 69.22 6.51 -8.10
CA GLY A 379 69.92 6.09 -6.87
C GLY A 379 70.65 7.27 -6.22
N SER A 380 70.84 7.24 -4.89
CA SER A 380 71.56 8.32 -4.20
C SER A 380 73.01 8.44 -4.71
N PRO A 381 73.41 9.57 -5.32
CA PRO A 381 74.73 9.72 -5.90
C PRO A 381 75.81 9.88 -4.81
N GLY A 382 76.98 9.26 -5.00
CA GLY A 382 78.16 9.47 -4.13
C GLY A 382 78.97 10.73 -4.47
N ASP A 383 80.03 10.99 -3.69
CA ASP A 383 80.86 12.22 -3.74
C ASP A 383 81.58 12.50 -5.08
N HIS A 384 81.54 11.58 -6.04
CA HIS A 384 82.18 11.70 -7.36
C HIS A 384 81.18 11.85 -8.51
N PHE A 385 79.92 12.17 -8.21
CA PHE A 385 78.90 12.36 -9.21
C PHE A 385 79.11 13.69 -9.99
N PRO A 386 79.14 13.67 -11.34
CA PRO A 386 79.61 14.81 -12.15
C PRO A 386 78.62 15.99 -12.23
N TYR A 387 77.39 15.84 -11.74
CA TYR A 387 76.35 16.86 -11.81
C TYR A 387 75.86 17.25 -10.42
N ARG A 388 75.52 18.53 -10.22
CA ARG A 388 74.81 18.95 -9.00
C ARG A 388 73.35 18.49 -9.07
N ILE A 389 72.78 18.04 -7.95
CA ILE A 389 71.42 17.49 -7.89
C ILE A 389 70.38 18.51 -8.39
N GLU A 390 70.58 19.81 -8.11
CA GLU A 390 69.68 20.86 -8.58
C GLU A 390 69.67 20.99 -10.12
N ALA A 391 70.79 20.64 -10.77
CA ALA A 391 70.91 20.67 -12.23
C ALA A 391 70.08 19.58 -12.92
N LEU A 392 69.64 18.55 -12.21
CA LEU A 392 68.81 17.47 -12.74
C LEU A 392 67.31 17.85 -12.83
N GLY A 393 66.92 19.04 -12.36
CA GLY A 393 65.60 19.61 -12.66
C GLY A 393 64.41 18.96 -11.92
N GLY A 394 64.64 18.46 -10.70
CA GLY A 394 63.57 17.94 -9.82
C GLY A 394 63.40 16.42 -9.81
N VAL A 395 64.39 15.67 -10.31
CA VAL A 395 64.50 14.22 -10.16
C VAL A 395 64.53 13.86 -8.67
N ARG A 396 63.80 12.81 -8.29
CA ARG A 396 63.76 12.33 -6.90
C ARG A 396 64.87 11.32 -6.65
N LEU A 397 65.45 11.35 -5.46
CA LEU A 397 66.45 10.39 -5.03
C LEU A 397 65.74 9.24 -4.30
N ILE A 398 66.05 8.00 -4.68
CA ILE A 398 65.66 6.80 -3.92
C ILE A 398 66.95 6.07 -3.56
N ILE A 399 67.18 5.95 -2.25
CA ILE A 399 68.17 5.10 -1.55
C ILE A 399 69.61 5.17 -2.08
#